data_AF-A0A3R9WST2-F1
#
_entry.id   AF-A0A3R9WST2-F1
#
_cell.length_a   1.000
_cell.length_b   1.000
_cell.length_c   1.000
_cell.angle_alpha   90.00
_cell.angle_beta   90.00
_cell.angle_gamma   90.00
#
_symmetry.space_group_name_H-M   'P 1'
#
loop_
_entity.id
_entity.type
_entity.pdbx_description
1 polymer ?
#
loop_
_entity_poly.entity_id
_entity_poly.type
_entity_poly.pdbx_seq_one_letter_code
_entity_poly.pdbx_strand_id
1 'polypeptide(L)'
;GLAPPDRHLHYVLAPCPNTATGPSAAAWRDLGPRYRDSLVRELERRGLDGFGAATEEELLVTPADWTALGHAAGTPFSAAHTFAQTGPFRPANLVSGIDNAVLAGCGTTPGVGVPTVLISGKLAAQRVLGTGRGHRP
;
A
#
# COMPACT_ATOMS: atom_id res chain seq x y z
N GLY A 1 16.70 -19.76 -0.52
CA GLY A 1 16.06 -18.53 -1.04
C GLY A 1 14.57 -18.61 -0.80
N LEU A 2 13.81 -17.59 -1.20
CA LEU A 2 12.33 -17.65 -1.20
C LEU A 2 11.76 -18.39 -2.41
N ALA A 3 12.60 -18.75 -3.39
CA ALA A 3 12.26 -19.57 -4.54
C ALA A 3 12.84 -21.00 -4.40
N PRO A 4 12.23 -22.00 -5.07
CA PRO A 4 12.83 -23.33 -5.23
C PRO A 4 14.25 -23.30 -5.84
N PRO A 5 15.01 -24.40 -5.75
CA PRO A 5 16.26 -24.54 -6.48
C PRO A 5 16.09 -24.24 -7.98
N ASP A 6 17.07 -23.55 -8.58
CA ASP A 6 17.11 -23.20 -10.00
C ASP A 6 15.88 -22.41 -10.50
N ARG A 7 15.25 -21.64 -9.60
CA ARG A 7 14.12 -20.76 -9.87
C ARG A 7 14.33 -19.38 -9.24
N HIS A 8 13.62 -18.40 -9.79
CA HIS A 8 13.63 -17.02 -9.32
C HIS A 8 12.22 -16.61 -8.88
N LEU A 9 12.14 -15.78 -7.84
CA LEU A 9 10.92 -15.10 -7.44
C LEU A 9 11.08 -13.61 -7.81
N HIS A 10 10.22 -13.13 -8.70
CA HIS A 10 10.19 -11.73 -9.12
C HIS A 10 8.96 -11.03 -8.55
N TYR A 11 9.16 -9.81 -8.03
CA TYR A 11 8.08 -8.91 -7.63
C TYR A 11 8.19 -7.63 -8.46
N VAL A 12 7.21 -7.38 -9.31
CA VAL A 12 7.18 -6.23 -10.21
C VAL A 12 6.10 -5.26 -9.72
N LEU A 13 6.52 -4.04 -9.37
CA LEU A 13 5.60 -2.96 -9.01
C LEU A 13 5.59 -1.93 -10.14
N ALA A 14 4.42 -1.66 -10.69
CA ALA A 14 4.23 -0.68 -11.76
C ALA A 14 3.24 0.41 -11.34
N PRO A 15 3.53 1.68 -11.61
CA PRO A 15 2.66 2.79 -11.25
C PRO A 15 1.37 2.76 -12.08
N CYS A 16 0.22 2.84 -11.41
CA CYS A 16 -1.09 2.93 -12.04
C CYS A 16 -2.03 3.86 -11.24
N PRO A 17 -3.06 4.45 -11.87
CA PRO A 17 -4.03 5.26 -11.15
C PRO A 17 -4.95 4.39 -10.27
N ASN A 18 -5.43 4.98 -9.18
CA ASN A 18 -6.40 4.35 -8.29
C ASN A 18 -7.82 4.41 -8.90
N THR A 19 -8.82 3.78 -8.26
CA THR A 19 -10.18 3.69 -8.83
C THR A 19 -11.02 4.96 -8.70
N ALA A 20 -10.54 5.99 -8.00
CA ALA A 20 -11.23 7.27 -7.87
C ALA A 20 -10.81 8.27 -8.96
N THR A 21 -9.57 8.20 -9.43
CA THR A 21 -9.04 9.09 -10.48
C THR A 21 -8.87 8.40 -11.83
N GLY A 22 -8.73 7.08 -11.83
CA GLY A 22 -8.50 6.25 -13.01
C GLY A 22 -9.70 5.36 -13.35
N PRO A 23 -9.46 4.23 -14.05
CA PRO A 23 -10.48 3.26 -14.37
C PRO A 23 -11.18 2.73 -13.10
N SER A 24 -12.48 2.43 -13.23
CA SER A 24 -13.23 1.79 -12.16
C SER A 24 -12.68 0.40 -11.85
N ALA A 25 -13.03 -0.15 -10.67
CA ALA A 25 -12.65 -1.53 -10.33
C ALA A 25 -13.13 -2.55 -11.38
N ALA A 26 -14.29 -2.34 -12.00
CA ALA A 26 -14.77 -3.19 -13.08
C ALA A 26 -13.89 -3.07 -14.33
N ALA A 27 -13.57 -1.84 -14.76
CA ALA A 27 -12.71 -1.61 -15.93
C ALA A 27 -11.28 -2.16 -15.72
N TRP A 28 -10.80 -2.18 -14.47
CA TRP A 28 -9.51 -2.79 -14.12
C TRP A 28 -9.46 -4.30 -14.35
N ARG A 29 -10.58 -5.02 -14.30
CA ARG A 29 -10.62 -6.46 -14.63
C ARG A 29 -10.25 -6.73 -16.09
N ASP A 30 -10.65 -5.82 -16.98
CA ASP A 30 -10.33 -5.92 -18.41
C ASP A 30 -8.95 -5.33 -18.74
N LEU A 31 -8.58 -4.23 -18.07
CA LEU A 31 -7.32 -3.54 -18.30
C LEU A 31 -6.10 -4.27 -17.70
N GLY A 32 -6.27 -4.90 -16.55
CA GLY A 32 -5.19 -5.54 -15.78
C GLY A 32 -4.32 -6.49 -16.61
N PRO A 33 -4.91 -7.51 -17.27
CA PRO A 33 -4.15 -8.45 -18.10
C PRO A 33 -3.39 -7.76 -19.25
N ARG A 34 -4.02 -6.78 -19.91
CA ARG A 34 -3.38 -6.04 -21.02
C ARG A 34 -2.20 -5.20 -20.54
N TYR A 35 -2.35 -4.58 -19.37
CA TYR A 35 -1.28 -3.81 -18.75
C TYR A 35 -0.13 -4.72 -18.30
N ARG A 36 -0.44 -5.86 -17.67
CA ARG A 36 0.52 -6.91 -17.34
C ARG A 36 1.33 -7.35 -18.56
N ASP A 37 0.69 -7.60 -19.70
CA ASP A 37 1.40 -8.00 -20.92
C ASP A 37 2.29 -6.87 -21.47
N SER A 38 1.90 -5.61 -21.30
CA SER A 38 2.74 -4.47 -21.65
C SER A 38 3.99 -4.37 -20.77
N LEU A 39 3.87 -4.71 -19.48
CA LEU A 39 4.99 -4.74 -18.54
C LEU A 39 5.96 -5.87 -18.87
N VAL A 40 5.45 -7.08 -19.18
CA VAL A 40 6.29 -8.20 -19.61
C VAL A 40 7.10 -7.83 -20.84
N ARG A 41 6.46 -7.26 -21.88
CA ARG A 41 7.16 -6.80 -23.08
C ARG A 41 8.22 -5.75 -22.76
N GLU A 42 7.93 -4.81 -21.86
CA GLU A 42 8.88 -3.77 -21.48
C GLU A 42 10.07 -4.31 -20.67
N LEU A 43 9.85 -5.31 -19.81
CA LEU A 43 10.91 -5.98 -19.06
C LEU A 43 11.83 -6.77 -20.00
N GLU A 44 11.27 -7.51 -20.95
CA GLU A 44 12.03 -8.20 -21.99
C GLU A 44 12.84 -7.21 -22.84
N ARG A 45 12.22 -6.11 -23.27
CA ARG A 45 12.91 -5.03 -24.00
C ARG A 45 14.07 -4.41 -23.20
N ARG A 46 14.03 -4.49 -21.86
CA ARG A 46 15.07 -4.00 -20.95
C ARG A 46 16.11 -5.06 -20.57
N GLY A 47 16.06 -6.24 -21.17
CA GLY A 47 17.06 -7.30 -21.03
C GLY A 47 16.69 -8.40 -20.03
N LEU A 48 15.44 -8.49 -19.58
CA LEU A 48 14.94 -9.70 -18.91
C LEU A 48 14.45 -10.69 -19.97
N ASP A 49 15.38 -11.19 -20.79
CA ASP A 49 15.06 -12.06 -21.92
C ASP A 49 14.36 -13.35 -21.47
N GLY A 50 13.25 -13.70 -22.14
CA GLY A 50 12.47 -14.89 -21.83
C GLY A 50 11.63 -14.80 -20.55
N PHE A 51 11.51 -13.62 -19.92
CA PHE A 51 10.76 -13.42 -18.68
C PHE A 51 9.32 -13.93 -18.78
N GLY A 52 8.60 -13.59 -19.86
CA GLY A 52 7.23 -14.04 -20.04
C GLY A 52 7.13 -15.56 -20.22
N ALA A 53 8.03 -16.13 -21.02
CA ALA A 53 8.05 -17.56 -21.31
C ALA A 53 8.50 -18.42 -20.12
N ALA A 54 9.31 -17.88 -19.21
CA ALA A 54 9.80 -18.56 -18.01
C ALA A 54 8.83 -18.47 -16.81
N THR A 55 7.73 -17.74 -16.93
CA THR A 55 6.77 -17.57 -15.83
C THR A 55 5.91 -18.84 -15.69
N GLU A 56 6.17 -19.61 -14.63
CA GLU A 56 5.39 -20.82 -14.30
C GLU A 56 4.16 -20.51 -13.45
N GLU A 57 4.27 -19.54 -12.53
CA GLU A 57 3.21 -19.12 -11.61
C GLU A 57 3.16 -17.60 -11.55
N GLU A 58 1.96 -17.02 -11.56
CA GLU A 58 1.77 -15.57 -11.50
C GLU A 58 0.60 -15.18 -10.57
N LEU A 59 0.83 -14.15 -9.77
CA LEU A 59 -0.22 -13.41 -9.07
C LEU A 59 -0.22 -11.96 -9.56
N LEU A 60 -1.29 -11.59 -10.29
CA LEU A 60 -1.55 -10.21 -10.68
C LEU A 60 -2.45 -9.55 -9.63
N VAL A 61 -1.97 -8.43 -9.06
CA VAL A 61 -2.77 -7.61 -8.15
C VAL A 61 -2.96 -6.22 -8.72
N THR A 62 -4.21 -5.79 -8.80
CA THR A 62 -4.66 -4.53 -9.41
C THR A 62 -5.45 -3.70 -8.41
N PRO A 63 -5.79 -2.43 -8.74
CA PRO A 63 -6.72 -1.64 -7.93
C PRO A 63 -8.10 -2.28 -7.73
N ALA A 64 -8.54 -3.19 -8.62
CA ALA A 64 -9.78 -3.94 -8.43
C ALA A 64 -9.71 -4.89 -7.24
N ASP A 65 -8.56 -5.55 -7.05
CA ASP A 65 -8.34 -6.50 -5.96
C ASP A 65 -8.30 -5.78 -4.61
N TRP A 66 -7.64 -4.62 -4.56
CA TRP A 66 -7.67 -3.76 -3.38
C TRP A 66 -9.08 -3.23 -3.07
N THR A 67 -9.85 -2.90 -4.10
CA THR A 67 -11.26 -2.50 -3.91
C THR A 67 -12.07 -3.65 -3.30
N ALA A 68 -11.88 -4.88 -3.79
CA ALA A 68 -12.57 -6.07 -3.27
C ALA A 68 -12.20 -6.36 -1.80
N LEU A 69 -10.99 -6.01 -1.38
CA LEU A 69 -10.51 -6.09 0.00
C LEU A 69 -10.96 -4.90 0.87
N GLY A 70 -11.74 -3.97 0.33
CA GLY A 70 -12.27 -2.81 1.07
C GLY A 70 -11.31 -1.64 1.19
N HIS A 71 -10.19 -1.63 0.45
CA HIS A 71 -9.30 -0.48 0.42
C HIS A 71 -9.97 0.70 -0.30
N ALA A 72 -9.98 1.85 0.37
CA ALA A 72 -10.49 3.10 -0.19
C ALA A 72 -9.79 3.41 -1.53
N ALA A 73 -10.60 3.73 -2.54
CA ALA A 73 -10.16 3.98 -3.92
C ALA A 73 -9.27 2.88 -4.54
N GLY A 74 -9.28 1.65 -4.02
CA GLY A 74 -8.47 0.55 -4.54
C GLY A 74 -6.96 0.80 -4.44
N THR A 75 -6.49 1.49 -3.40
CA THR A 75 -5.06 1.72 -3.17
C THR A 75 -4.55 1.06 -1.88
N PRO A 76 -3.41 0.35 -1.92
CA PRO A 76 -2.80 -0.20 -0.71
C PRO A 76 -1.99 0.86 0.05
N PHE A 77 -1.80 2.06 -0.52
CA PHE A 77 -0.89 3.09 -0.03
C PHE A 77 -1.57 4.22 0.76
N SER A 78 -2.85 4.08 1.12
CA SER A 78 -3.59 5.10 1.88
C SER A 78 -3.58 6.49 1.20
N ALA A 79 -3.61 7.57 1.97
CA ALA A 79 -3.58 8.95 1.47
C ALA A 79 -2.32 9.22 0.64
N ALA A 80 -2.49 9.92 -0.49
CA ALA A 80 -1.40 10.27 -1.38
C ALA A 80 -0.50 11.36 -0.79
N HIS A 81 0.67 11.57 -1.39
CA HIS A 81 1.61 12.62 -1.01
C HIS A 81 1.28 13.97 -1.68
N THR A 82 0.00 14.35 -1.70
CA THR A 82 -0.38 15.69 -2.14
C THR A 82 -0.13 16.69 -1.00
N PHE A 83 0.06 17.98 -1.31
CA PHE A 83 0.30 19.01 -0.29
C PHE A 83 -0.77 18.96 0.82
N ALA A 84 -2.05 18.85 0.44
CA ALA A 84 -3.18 18.76 1.36
C ALA A 84 -3.27 17.44 2.16
N GLN A 85 -2.48 16.42 1.84
CA GLN A 85 -2.47 15.11 2.50
C GLN A 85 -1.14 14.81 3.21
N THR A 86 -0.29 15.84 3.37
CA THR A 86 1.03 15.72 4.00
C THR A 86 1.17 16.66 5.20
N GLY A 87 2.12 16.33 6.08
CA GLY A 87 2.48 17.16 7.24
C GLY A 87 1.27 17.50 8.13
N PRO A 88 1.04 18.78 8.45
CA PRO A 88 -0.02 19.20 9.37
C PRO A 88 -1.43 19.00 8.83
N PHE A 89 -1.60 18.79 7.52
CA PHE A 89 -2.90 18.57 6.88
C PHE A 89 -3.30 17.08 6.82
N ARG A 90 -2.40 16.19 7.22
CA ARG A 90 -2.71 14.75 7.31
C ARG A 90 -3.76 14.52 8.41
N PRO A 91 -4.70 13.58 8.23
CA PRO A 91 -5.67 13.26 9.28
C PRO A 91 -5.00 12.97 10.62
N ALA A 92 -5.46 13.67 11.67
CA ALA A 92 -4.93 13.52 13.02
C ALA A 92 -5.21 12.13 13.60
N ASN A 93 -4.41 11.75 14.60
CA ASN A 93 -4.57 10.47 15.31
C ASN A 93 -5.81 10.47 16.22
N LEU A 94 -6.31 11.64 16.58
CA LEU A 94 -7.46 11.80 17.47
C LEU A 94 -8.70 12.05 16.61
N VAL A 95 -9.78 11.36 16.94
CA VAL A 95 -11.05 11.51 16.24
C VAL A 95 -11.82 12.67 16.87
N SER A 96 -12.14 13.68 16.06
CA SER A 96 -12.91 14.84 16.54
C SER A 96 -14.24 14.39 17.15
N GLY A 97 -14.52 14.84 18.37
CA GLY A 97 -15.76 14.51 19.10
C GLY A 97 -15.80 13.13 19.77
N ILE A 98 -14.68 12.39 19.80
CA ILE A 98 -14.59 11.09 20.49
C ILE A 98 -13.37 11.08 21.40
N ASP A 99 -13.59 11.13 22.72
CA ASP A 99 -12.51 11.28 23.71
C ASP A 99 -11.71 9.99 23.97
N ASN A 100 -12.26 8.83 23.62
CA ASN A 100 -11.70 7.51 23.94
C ASN A 100 -11.28 6.70 22.70
N ALA A 101 -11.07 7.37 21.55
CA ALA A 101 -10.64 6.72 20.32
C ALA A 101 -9.36 7.36 19.75
N VAL A 102 -8.39 6.51 19.40
CA VAL A 102 -7.13 6.92 18.77
C VAL A 102 -6.89 6.05 17.54
N LEU A 103 -6.64 6.69 16.39
CA LEU A 103 -6.30 6.05 15.14
C LEU A 103 -4.79 5.75 15.10
N ALA A 104 -4.46 4.54 14.67
CA ALA A 104 -3.09 4.09 14.44
C ALA A 104 -2.95 3.56 13.01
N GLY A 105 -1.81 3.83 12.37
CA GLY A 105 -1.45 3.26 11.08
C GLY A 105 -1.09 4.29 10.03
N CYS A 106 -1.08 3.87 8.77
CA CYS A 106 -0.55 4.67 7.66
C CYS A 106 -1.50 5.81 7.22
N GLY A 107 -2.78 5.74 7.57
CA GLY A 107 -3.78 6.75 7.20
C GLY A 107 -3.74 8.02 8.04
N THR A 108 -2.95 8.04 9.11
CA THR A 108 -2.85 9.16 10.04
C THR A 108 -1.39 9.57 10.25
N THR A 109 -1.16 10.63 11.01
CA THR A 109 0.17 11.05 11.45
C THR A 109 0.92 9.90 12.14
N PRO A 110 2.22 9.66 11.86
CA PRO A 110 3.14 10.47 11.06
C PRO A 110 3.14 10.13 9.56
N GLY A 111 2.64 8.96 9.17
CA GLY A 111 2.29 8.69 7.78
C GLY A 111 2.53 7.27 7.27
N VAL A 112 2.71 7.17 5.95
CA VAL A 112 2.90 5.91 5.20
C VAL A 112 4.33 5.41 5.28
N GLY A 113 4.49 4.09 5.22
CA GLY A 113 5.77 3.38 5.36
C GLY A 113 5.86 2.56 6.65
N VAL A 114 6.62 1.46 6.64
CA VAL A 114 6.76 0.59 7.81
C VAL A 114 7.25 1.35 9.05
N PRO A 115 8.32 2.19 8.98
CA PRO A 115 8.79 2.90 10.17
C PRO A 115 7.75 3.86 10.76
N THR A 116 7.06 4.61 9.92
CA THR A 116 6.05 5.61 10.33
C THR A 116 4.78 4.95 10.87
N VAL A 117 4.37 3.81 10.32
CA VAL A 117 3.25 3.00 10.84
C VAL A 117 3.56 2.48 12.25
N LEU A 118 4.78 1.97 12.48
CA LEU A 118 5.19 1.50 13.81
C LEU A 118 5.20 2.64 14.83
N ILE A 119 5.71 3.83 14.44
CA ILE A 119 5.67 5.03 15.30
C ILE A 119 4.22 5.45 15.57
N SER A 120 3.34 5.44 14.57
CA SER A 120 1.91 5.72 14.73
C SER A 120 1.29 4.82 15.81
N GLY A 121 1.55 3.50 15.73
CA GLY A 121 1.07 2.53 16.71
C GLY A 121 1.59 2.79 18.12
N LYS A 122 2.89 3.08 18.26
CA LYS A 122 3.49 3.45 19.56
C LYS A 122 2.81 4.68 20.16
N LEU A 123 2.62 5.73 19.36
CA LEU A 123 2.01 6.98 19.81
C LEU A 123 0.53 6.80 20.15
N ALA A 124 -0.19 5.91 19.46
CA ALA A 124 -1.57 5.57 19.80
C ALA A 124 -1.65 4.81 21.12
N ALA A 125 -0.79 3.81 21.34
CA ALA A 125 -0.73 3.06 22.59
C ALA A 125 -0.43 3.97 23.78
N GLN A 126 0.52 4.91 23.65
CA GLN A 126 0.84 5.88 24.69
C GLN A 126 -0.35 6.78 25.06
N ARG A 127 -1.19 7.15 24.08
CA ARG A 127 -2.39 7.96 24.33
C ARG A 127 -3.46 7.17 25.07
N VAL A 128 -3.67 5.91 24.68
CA VAL A 128 -4.65 5.02 25.34
C VAL A 128 -4.26 4.71 26.78
N LEU A 129 -2.98 4.43 27.03
CA LEU A 129 -2.47 4.13 28.37
C LEU A 129 -2.29 5.37 29.25
N GLY A 130 -2.37 6.57 28.66
CA GLY A 130 -1.96 7.83 29.27
C GLY A 130 -0.45 7.91 29.49
N THR A 131 0.04 9.09 29.88
CA THR A 131 1.39 9.22 30.45
C THR A 131 1.37 8.60 31.84
N GLY A 132 1.47 7.27 31.90
CA GLY A 132 1.76 6.57 33.14
C GLY A 132 2.92 7.26 33.85
N ARG A 133 2.68 7.69 35.09
CA ARG A 133 3.72 8.18 36.01
C ARG A 133 4.96 7.31 35.86
N GLY A 134 6.10 7.96 35.68
CA GLY A 134 7.35 7.39 35.21
C GLY A 134 7.62 5.96 35.67
N HIS A 135 8.00 5.12 34.71
CA HIS A 135 8.86 3.97 34.98
C HIS A 135 10.16 4.53 35.58
N ARG A 136 10.28 4.50 36.90
CA ARG A 136 11.57 4.61 37.58
C ARG A 136 12.24 3.24 37.50
N PRO A 137 13.50 3.16 37.05
CA PRO A 137 14.25 1.92 36.99
C PRO A 137 14.43 1.29 38.38
#